data_AF-A0A1G0YC30-F1
#
_entry.id   AF-A0A1G0YC30-F1
#
_cell.length_a   1.000
_cell.length_b   1.000
_cell.length_c   1.000
_cell.angle_alpha   90.00
_cell.angle_beta   90.00
_cell.angle_gamma   90.00
#
_symmetry.space_group_name_H-M   'P 1'
#
loop_
_entity.id
_entity.type
_entity.pdbx_description
1 polymer ?
#
loop_
_entity_poly.entity_id
_entity_poly.type
_entity_poly.pdbx_seq_one_letter_code
_entity_poly.pdbx_strand_id
1 'polypeptide(L)'
;MSGYDIVKTRETLIMALKQDDEKAWAVFYELYAPVIINFARKRGCPKELAEDVLQETTMVLMRYLKNFQYDRKKGRFKSLLFKITESKVIDAFRRAGKISRLRNSELFSKATSEDHARIITERENIWDNEWKTMILRESLQEAKKRVNSRVFKCFEEVYLKEKSVEEVAEQLKVSPNLLAQNKFRVMKIIVDTAKKMIHNLEKS
;
A
#
# COMPACT_ATOMS: atom_id res chain seq x y z
N MET A 1 22.85 -1.35 -2.60
CA MET A 1 22.07 -0.32 -1.90
C MET A 1 20.60 -0.60 -2.13
N SER A 2 19.87 -0.94 -1.07
CA SER A 2 18.42 -1.20 -1.13
C SER A 2 17.68 0.14 -1.28
N GLY A 3 16.61 0.22 -2.08
CA GLY A 3 15.78 1.43 -2.24
C GLY A 3 15.29 2.06 -0.92
N TYR A 4 15.32 1.27 0.16
CA TYR A 4 15.13 1.71 1.55
C TYR A 4 16.04 2.89 1.99
N ASP A 5 17.31 2.96 1.55
CA ASP A 5 18.23 4.02 1.99
C ASP A 5 17.92 5.39 1.36
N ILE A 6 17.25 5.41 0.20
CA ILE A 6 16.84 6.65 -0.50
C ILE A 6 15.62 7.29 0.18
N VAL A 7 14.86 6.53 1.00
CA VAL A 7 13.52 6.90 1.48
C VAL A 7 13.49 7.00 3.00
N LYS A 8 14.51 7.63 3.59
CA LYS A 8 14.55 7.84 5.05
C LYS A 8 13.33 8.61 5.58
N THR A 9 12.65 9.42 4.76
CA THR A 9 11.30 9.94 5.03
C THR A 9 10.47 10.08 3.74
N ARG A 10 9.13 10.12 3.84
CA ARG A 10 8.27 10.44 2.69
C ARG A 10 8.48 11.85 2.15
N GLU A 11 8.98 12.76 2.97
CA GLU A 11 9.33 14.11 2.55
C GLU A 11 10.44 14.08 1.50
N THR A 12 11.45 13.21 1.71
CA THR A 12 12.49 12.98 0.71
C THR A 12 11.92 12.33 -0.55
N LEU A 13 10.95 11.40 -0.41
CA LEU A 13 10.28 10.80 -1.58
C LEU A 13 9.45 11.82 -2.37
N ILE A 14 8.60 12.62 -1.72
CA ILE A 14 7.75 13.61 -2.38
C ILE A 14 8.60 14.70 -3.04
N MET A 15 9.67 15.16 -2.37
CA MET A 15 10.62 16.10 -2.97
C MET A 15 11.35 15.49 -4.17
N ALA A 16 11.80 14.24 -4.08
CA ALA A 16 12.48 13.56 -5.18
C ALA A 16 11.53 13.27 -6.35
N LEU A 17 10.28 12.87 -6.08
CA LEU A 17 9.22 12.74 -7.09
C LEU A 17 8.93 14.08 -7.79
N LYS A 18 8.98 15.20 -7.05
CA LYS A 18 8.83 16.54 -7.63
C LYS A 18 9.99 16.91 -8.56
N GLN A 19 11.18 16.40 -8.29
CA GLN A 19 12.37 16.56 -9.15
C GLN A 19 12.41 15.58 -10.34
N ASP A 20 11.36 14.76 -10.50
CA ASP A 20 11.27 13.74 -11.56
C ASP A 20 12.40 12.70 -11.49
N ASP A 21 12.90 12.40 -10.29
CA ASP A 21 13.94 11.39 -10.06
C ASP A 21 13.40 9.99 -10.37
N GLU A 22 14.02 9.31 -11.33
CA GLU A 22 13.66 7.96 -11.77
C GLU A 22 13.67 6.94 -10.61
N LYS A 23 14.63 7.04 -9.69
CA LYS A 23 14.72 6.14 -8.52
C LYS A 23 13.57 6.40 -7.55
N ALA A 24 13.16 7.65 -7.40
CA ALA A 24 12.01 8.00 -6.57
C ALA A 24 10.72 7.43 -7.17
N TRP A 25 10.56 7.48 -8.49
CA TRP A 25 9.44 6.85 -9.18
C TRP A 25 9.47 5.33 -9.05
N ALA A 26 10.63 4.68 -9.17
CA ALA A 26 10.76 3.24 -8.95
C ALA A 26 10.28 2.83 -7.54
N VAL A 27 10.74 3.54 -6.50
CA VAL A 27 10.26 3.36 -5.13
C VAL A 27 8.75 3.58 -5.02
N PHE A 28 8.23 4.63 -5.65
CA PHE A 28 6.79 4.88 -5.65
C PHE A 28 6.01 3.69 -6.23
N TYR A 29 6.47 3.14 -7.35
CA TYR A 29 5.85 1.97 -7.96
C TYR A 29 5.95 0.74 -7.06
N GLU A 30 7.12 0.46 -6.48
CA GLU A 30 7.30 -0.66 -5.55
C GLU A 30 6.32 -0.60 -4.37
N LEU A 31 6.12 0.58 -3.79
CA LEU A 31 5.29 0.79 -2.61
C LEU A 31 3.80 0.92 -2.93
N TYR A 32 3.43 1.78 -3.87
CA TYR A 32 2.05 2.24 -4.03
C TYR A 32 1.31 1.61 -5.20
N ALA A 33 1.99 1.06 -6.21
CA ALA A 33 1.30 0.39 -7.31
C ALA A 33 0.43 -0.77 -6.82
N PRO A 34 0.88 -1.66 -5.90
CA PRO A 34 0.02 -2.71 -5.36
C PRO A 34 -1.20 -2.15 -4.62
N VAL A 35 -1.03 -1.06 -3.86
CA VAL A 35 -2.13 -0.41 -3.12
C VAL A 35 -3.20 0.09 -4.09
N ILE A 36 -2.79 0.80 -5.14
CA ILE A 36 -3.70 1.38 -6.15
C ILE A 36 -4.42 0.27 -6.93
N ILE A 37 -3.67 -0.72 -7.43
CA ILE A 37 -4.22 -1.83 -8.20
C ILE A 37 -5.21 -2.62 -7.34
N ASN A 38 -4.82 -3.05 -6.14
CA ASN A 38 -5.69 -3.85 -5.28
C ASN A 38 -6.95 -3.09 -4.86
N PHE A 39 -6.82 -1.80 -4.57
CA PHE A 39 -7.97 -0.95 -4.30
C PHE A 39 -8.93 -0.93 -5.49
N ALA A 40 -8.44 -0.64 -6.70
CA ALA A 40 -9.27 -0.65 -7.91
C ALA A 40 -9.92 -2.02 -8.17
N ARG A 41 -9.17 -3.12 -7.98
CA ARG A 41 -9.68 -4.49 -8.10
C ARG A 41 -10.81 -4.76 -7.09
N LYS A 42 -10.64 -4.36 -5.82
CA LYS A 42 -11.66 -4.49 -4.77
C LYS A 42 -12.87 -3.57 -5.00
N ARG A 43 -12.69 -2.46 -5.75
CA ARG A 43 -13.79 -1.62 -6.24
C ARG A 43 -14.55 -2.25 -7.41
N GLY A 44 -14.08 -3.38 -7.95
CA GLY A 44 -14.72 -4.12 -9.04
C GLY A 44 -14.09 -3.89 -10.42
N CYS A 45 -12.95 -3.21 -10.53
CA CYS A 45 -12.27 -3.06 -11.81
C CYS A 45 -11.71 -4.40 -12.30
N PRO A 46 -11.87 -4.76 -13.59
CA PRO A 46 -11.07 -5.82 -14.22
C PRO A 46 -9.57 -5.45 -14.19
N LYS A 47 -8.69 -6.42 -14.48
CA LYS A 47 -7.24 -6.24 -14.30
C LYS A 47 -6.73 -5.07 -15.14
N GLU A 48 -7.14 -5.04 -16.40
CA GLU A 48 -6.77 -4.04 -17.40
C GLU A 48 -7.19 -2.64 -16.93
N LEU A 49 -8.41 -2.52 -16.42
CA LEU A 49 -8.92 -1.24 -15.92
C LEU A 49 -8.20 -0.81 -14.63
N ALA A 50 -7.76 -1.74 -13.79
CA ALA A 50 -6.97 -1.43 -12.61
C ALA A 50 -5.55 -0.94 -12.98
N GLU A 51 -4.96 -1.48 -14.04
CA GLU A 51 -3.68 -1.01 -14.59
C GLU A 51 -3.82 0.39 -15.20
N ASP A 52 -4.91 0.67 -15.92
CA ASP A 52 -5.22 2.01 -16.43
C ASP A 52 -5.39 3.02 -15.27
N VAL A 53 -6.10 2.63 -14.22
CA VAL A 53 -6.26 3.46 -13.01
C VAL A 53 -4.91 3.79 -12.38
N LEU A 54 -3.99 2.83 -12.30
CA LEU A 54 -2.63 3.08 -11.82
C LEU A 54 -1.92 4.12 -12.69
N GLN A 55 -1.88 3.92 -14.01
CA GLN A 55 -1.21 4.84 -14.93
C GLN A 55 -1.78 6.26 -14.84
N GLU A 56 -3.10 6.40 -14.85
CA GLU A 56 -3.76 7.71 -14.76
C GLU A 56 -3.55 8.39 -13.41
N THR A 57 -3.55 7.61 -12.32
CA THR A 57 -3.24 8.10 -10.98
C THR A 57 -1.82 8.65 -10.94
N THR A 58 -0.85 7.91 -11.47
CA THR A 58 0.55 8.34 -11.55
C THR A 58 0.69 9.62 -12.38
N MET A 59 0.04 9.72 -13.54
CA MET A 59 0.07 10.93 -14.38
C MET A 59 -0.55 12.16 -13.69
N VAL A 60 -1.66 12.00 -12.98
CA VAL A 60 -2.27 13.09 -12.22
C VAL A 60 -1.38 13.49 -11.05
N LEU A 61 -0.81 12.53 -10.34
CA LEU A 61 0.11 12.77 -9.23
C LEU A 61 1.35 13.54 -9.71
N MET A 62 1.98 13.12 -10.81
CA MET A 62 3.14 13.80 -11.38
C MET A 62 2.84 15.27 -11.70
N ARG A 63 1.71 15.54 -12.37
CA ARG A 63 1.29 16.92 -12.69
C ARG A 63 0.98 17.72 -11.43
N TYR A 64 0.34 17.10 -10.44
CA TYR A 64 0.04 17.74 -9.16
C TYR A 64 1.31 18.13 -8.41
N LEU A 65 2.31 17.24 -8.33
CA LEU A 65 3.58 17.49 -7.64
C LEU A 65 4.44 18.56 -8.34
N LYS A 66 4.42 18.62 -9.68
CA LYS A 66 5.12 19.66 -10.46
C LYS A 66 4.53 21.06 -10.23
N ASN A 67 3.21 21.17 -10.21
CA ASN A 67 2.51 22.47 -10.21
C ASN A 67 2.08 22.97 -8.83
N PHE A 68 1.99 22.09 -7.83
CA PHE A 68 1.46 22.43 -6.52
C PHE A 68 2.56 22.47 -5.46
N GLN A 69 2.58 23.55 -4.68
CA GLN A 69 3.30 23.58 -3.41
C GLN A 69 2.59 22.59 -2.48
N TYR A 70 3.20 21.42 -2.25
CA TYR A 70 2.66 20.44 -1.31
C TYR A 70 2.56 21.07 0.08
N ASP A 71 1.32 21.40 0.48
CA ASP A 71 1.01 22.02 1.77
C ASP A 71 0.59 20.93 2.76
N ARG A 72 1.48 20.64 3.71
CA ARG A 72 1.27 19.65 4.78
C ARG A 72 0.00 19.90 5.60
N LYS A 73 -0.49 21.15 5.63
CA LYS A 73 -1.73 21.52 6.36
C LYS A 73 -3.00 21.13 5.60
N LYS A 74 -2.93 20.87 4.30
CA LYS A 74 -4.11 20.64 3.42
C LYS A 74 -4.45 19.17 3.17
N GLY A 75 -3.65 18.23 3.66
CA GLY A 75 -3.99 16.81 3.68
C GLY A 75 -2.76 15.91 3.56
N ARG A 76 -2.76 14.82 4.32
CA ARG A 76 -1.71 13.79 4.31
C ARG A 76 -1.63 13.15 2.91
N PHE A 77 -0.44 12.86 2.41
CA PHE A 77 -0.20 12.21 1.11
C PHE A 77 -1.10 10.99 0.84
N LYS A 78 -1.39 10.19 1.87
CA LYS A 78 -2.35 9.06 1.81
C LYS A 78 -3.72 9.48 1.27
N SER A 79 -4.27 10.56 1.82
CA SER A 79 -5.60 11.06 1.47
C SER A 79 -5.61 11.71 0.09
N LEU A 80 -4.54 12.39 -0.30
CA LEU A 80 -4.37 12.90 -1.66
C LEU A 80 -4.38 11.75 -2.67
N LEU A 81 -3.54 10.72 -2.43
CA LEU A 81 -3.44 9.58 -3.32
C LEU A 81 -4.76 8.80 -3.40
N PHE A 82 -5.46 8.64 -2.27
CA PHE A 82 -6.81 8.06 -2.25
C PHE A 82 -7.77 8.85 -3.13
N LYS A 83 -7.86 10.18 -2.95
CA LYS A 83 -8.78 11.04 -3.72
C LYS A 83 -8.52 10.96 -5.22
N ILE A 84 -7.24 10.99 -5.63
CA ILE A 84 -6.86 10.84 -7.04
C ILE A 84 -7.29 9.46 -7.54
N THR A 85 -6.93 8.40 -6.81
CA THR A 85 -7.20 7.01 -7.20
C THR A 85 -8.70 6.74 -7.33
N GLU A 86 -9.51 7.11 -6.32
CA GLU A 86 -10.96 6.93 -6.35
C GLU A 86 -11.59 7.73 -7.50
N SER A 87 -11.12 8.95 -7.77
CA SER A 87 -11.56 9.70 -8.94
C SER A 87 -11.24 8.96 -10.24
N LYS A 88 -10.05 8.35 -10.38
CA LYS A 88 -9.69 7.57 -11.57
C LYS A 88 -10.51 6.30 -11.70
N VAL A 89 -10.83 5.61 -10.60
CA VAL A 89 -11.75 4.46 -10.59
C VAL A 89 -13.14 4.85 -11.08
N ILE A 90 -13.68 5.98 -10.61
CA ILE A 90 -14.98 6.49 -11.07
C ILE A 90 -14.94 6.86 -12.56
N ASP A 91 -13.87 7.51 -13.02
CA ASP A 91 -13.69 7.87 -14.44
C ASP A 91 -13.60 6.62 -15.32
N ALA A 92 -12.88 5.60 -14.85
CA ALA A 92 -12.74 4.30 -15.48
C ALA A 92 -14.10 3.60 -15.64
N PHE A 93 -14.90 3.51 -14.58
CA PHE A 93 -16.27 3.00 -14.66
C PHE A 93 -17.18 3.85 -15.55
N ARG A 94 -17.02 5.18 -15.54
CA ARG A 94 -17.80 6.07 -16.41
C ARG A 94 -17.46 5.84 -17.88
N ARG A 95 -16.20 5.64 -18.23
CA ARG A 95 -15.77 5.30 -19.60
C ARG A 95 -16.28 3.93 -20.03
N ALA A 96 -16.10 2.91 -19.20
CA ALA A 96 -16.62 1.57 -19.46
C ALA A 96 -18.15 1.56 -19.57
N GLY A 97 -18.83 2.29 -18.69
CA GLY A 97 -20.28 2.48 -18.71
C GLY A 97 -20.78 3.29 -19.89
N LYS A 98 -20.05 4.30 -20.38
CA LYS A 98 -20.36 4.99 -21.64
C LYS A 98 -20.22 4.04 -22.84
N ILE A 99 -19.17 3.22 -22.88
CA ILE A 99 -19.01 2.18 -23.90
C ILE A 99 -20.17 1.17 -23.82
N SER A 100 -20.57 0.77 -22.61
CA SER A 100 -21.72 -0.13 -22.40
C SER A 100 -23.08 0.51 -22.68
N ARG A 101 -23.28 1.80 -22.42
CA ARG A 101 -24.54 2.53 -22.69
C ARG A 101 -24.72 2.92 -24.15
N LEU A 102 -23.63 3.21 -24.85
CA LEU A 102 -23.63 3.26 -26.32
C LEU A 102 -24.05 1.90 -26.90
N ARG A 103 -23.90 0.81 -26.13
CA ARG A 103 -24.28 -0.55 -26.52
C ARG A 103 -25.66 -0.98 -26.00
N ASN A 104 -26.11 -0.48 -24.85
CA ASN A 104 -27.38 -0.79 -24.19
C ASN A 104 -27.89 0.48 -23.47
N SER A 105 -28.75 1.24 -24.14
CA SER A 105 -29.41 2.41 -23.55
C SER A 105 -30.66 1.98 -22.79
N GLU A 106 -30.56 1.88 -21.46
CA GLU A 106 -31.62 2.22 -20.50
C GLU A 106 -31.19 1.78 -19.09
N LEU A 107 -31.80 2.40 -18.08
CA LEU A 107 -31.63 2.19 -16.63
C LEU A 107 -30.38 2.78 -15.99
N PHE A 108 -30.55 3.89 -15.27
CA PHE A 108 -29.83 4.07 -14.00
C PHE A 108 -30.72 4.72 -12.93
N SER A 109 -30.54 4.21 -11.71
CA SER A 109 -31.41 4.30 -10.54
C SER A 109 -31.12 5.49 -9.61
N LYS A 110 -32.07 5.74 -8.70
CA LYS A 110 -32.00 6.69 -7.57
C LYS A 110 -31.40 6.00 -6.33
N ALA A 111 -30.32 6.56 -5.76
CA ALA A 111 -29.78 6.19 -4.43
C ALA A 111 -30.03 7.32 -3.41
N THR A 112 -30.09 7.00 -2.11
CA THR A 112 -30.33 7.98 -1.03
C THR A 112 -29.02 8.52 -0.44
N SER A 113 -29.08 9.64 0.30
CA SER A 113 -27.90 10.27 0.92
C SER A 113 -27.20 9.38 1.97
N GLU A 114 -27.94 8.55 2.69
CA GLU A 114 -27.37 7.62 3.69
C GLU A 114 -26.61 6.47 3.00
N ASP A 115 -27.12 5.97 1.88
CA ASP A 115 -26.43 4.97 1.07
C ASP A 115 -25.09 5.52 0.57
N HIS A 116 -25.07 6.78 0.13
CA HIS A 116 -23.84 7.45 -0.31
C HIS A 116 -22.80 7.55 0.81
N ALA A 117 -23.19 7.90 2.03
CA ALA A 117 -22.27 7.99 3.16
C ALA A 117 -21.63 6.64 3.51
N ARG A 118 -22.45 5.57 3.59
CA ARG A 118 -21.97 4.21 3.87
C ARG A 118 -20.97 3.72 2.82
N ILE A 119 -21.29 3.97 1.55
CA ILE A 119 -20.43 3.60 0.42
C ILE A 119 -19.07 4.34 0.47
N ILE A 120 -19.04 5.61 0.88
CA ILE A 120 -17.78 6.35 1.03
C ILE A 120 -16.91 5.72 2.13
N THR A 121 -17.50 5.45 3.30
CA THR A 121 -16.80 4.82 4.43
C THR A 121 -16.24 3.45 4.06
N GLU A 122 -16.99 2.64 3.31
CA GLU A 122 -16.52 1.34 2.84
C GLU A 122 -15.28 1.48 1.94
N ARG A 123 -15.28 2.44 1.02
CA ARG A 123 -14.13 2.70 0.12
C ARG A 123 -12.90 3.16 0.90
N GLU A 124 -13.08 4.03 1.90
CA GLU A 124 -11.99 4.45 2.78
C GLU A 124 -11.43 3.27 3.57
N ASN A 125 -12.27 2.36 4.05
CA ASN A 125 -11.83 1.15 4.75
C ASN A 125 -11.02 0.20 3.85
N ILE A 126 -11.45 0.01 2.59
CA ILE A 126 -10.69 -0.78 1.61
C ILE A 126 -9.30 -0.14 1.40
N TRP A 127 -9.26 1.16 1.17
CA TRP A 127 -8.00 1.90 0.97
C TRP A 127 -7.08 1.78 2.19
N ASP A 128 -7.64 1.95 3.38
CA ASP A 128 -6.91 1.87 4.63
C ASP A 128 -6.32 0.49 4.89
N ASN A 129 -7.02 -0.57 4.48
CA ASN A 129 -6.52 -1.94 4.59
C ASN A 129 -5.41 -2.23 3.59
N GLU A 130 -5.51 -1.77 2.33
CA GLU A 130 -4.40 -1.90 1.37
C GLU A 130 -3.16 -1.15 1.85
N TRP A 131 -3.38 0.02 2.45
CA TRP A 131 -2.31 0.81 3.01
C TRP A 131 -1.61 0.12 4.19
N LYS A 132 -2.39 -0.46 5.13
CA LYS A 132 -1.84 -1.26 6.25
C LYS A 132 -1.07 -2.47 5.72
N THR A 133 -1.57 -3.13 4.69
CA THR A 133 -0.93 -4.29 4.05
C THR A 133 0.43 -3.90 3.46
N MET A 134 0.51 -2.74 2.78
CA MET A 134 1.79 -2.20 2.31
C MET A 134 2.76 -1.96 3.48
N ILE A 135 2.32 -1.31 4.56
CA ILE A 135 3.19 -1.06 5.73
C ILE A 135 3.72 -2.37 6.32
N LEU A 136 2.85 -3.38 6.45
CA LEU A 136 3.23 -4.69 6.98
C LEU A 136 4.25 -5.38 6.06
N ARG A 137 4.01 -5.37 4.75
CA ARG A 137 4.93 -5.95 3.75
C ARG A 137 6.32 -5.33 3.85
N GLU A 138 6.40 -3.99 3.89
CA GLU A 138 7.69 -3.29 4.02
C GLU A 138 8.37 -3.58 5.35
N SER A 139 7.59 -3.62 6.44
CA SER A 139 8.11 -3.91 7.77
C SER A 139 8.65 -5.34 7.88
N LEU A 140 8.03 -6.31 7.21
CA LEU A 140 8.51 -7.68 7.09
C LEU A 140 9.80 -7.77 6.26
N GLN A 141 9.87 -7.07 5.13
CA GLN A 141 11.09 -7.02 4.33
C GLN A 141 12.26 -6.40 5.10
N GLU A 142 12.01 -5.34 5.86
CA GLU A 142 13.04 -4.70 6.69
C GLU A 142 13.49 -5.63 7.82
N ALA A 143 12.55 -6.35 8.46
CA ALA A 143 12.90 -7.35 9.45
C ALA A 143 13.79 -8.44 8.86
N LYS A 144 13.47 -8.94 7.66
CA LYS A 144 14.27 -9.92 6.92
C LYS A 144 15.70 -9.45 6.64
N LYS A 145 15.90 -8.16 6.38
CA LYS A 145 17.23 -7.57 6.13
C LYS A 145 18.06 -7.39 7.42
N ARG A 146 17.41 -7.14 8.56
CA ARG A 146 18.08 -6.83 9.83
C ARG A 146 18.44 -8.03 10.67
N VAL A 147 17.70 -9.12 10.57
CA VAL A 147 18.04 -10.37 11.25
C VAL A 147 18.84 -11.29 10.34
N ASN A 148 19.60 -12.22 10.91
CA ASN A 148 20.25 -13.24 10.10
C ASN A 148 19.19 -14.18 9.47
N SER A 149 19.58 -14.84 8.38
CA SER A 149 18.69 -15.69 7.60
C SER A 149 18.06 -16.83 8.41
N ARG A 150 18.79 -17.40 9.38
CA ARG A 150 18.31 -18.48 10.25
C ARG A 150 17.20 -18.01 11.18
N VAL A 151 17.37 -16.85 11.81
CA VAL A 151 16.38 -16.24 12.71
C VAL A 151 15.10 -15.92 11.94
N PHE A 152 15.21 -15.36 10.73
CA PHE A 152 14.04 -15.07 9.91
C PHE A 152 13.34 -16.35 9.45
N LYS A 153 14.10 -17.39 9.07
CA LYS A 153 13.53 -18.69 8.66
C LYS A 153 12.74 -19.34 9.80
N CYS A 154 13.27 -19.32 11.02
CA CYS A 154 12.51 -19.78 12.20
C CYS A 154 11.18 -19.04 12.36
N PHE A 155 11.19 -17.72 12.19
CA PHE A 155 9.97 -16.91 12.28
C PHE A 155 8.98 -17.23 11.15
N GLU A 156 9.46 -17.36 9.91
CA GLU A 156 8.65 -17.67 8.75
C GLU A 156 7.95 -19.03 8.87
N GLU A 157 8.68 -20.09 9.24
CA GLU A 157 8.11 -21.44 9.37
C GLU A 157 7.03 -21.51 10.45
N VAL A 158 7.26 -20.90 11.62
CA VAL A 158 6.31 -20.97 12.75
C VAL A 158 5.13 -20.01 12.56
N TYR A 159 5.37 -18.76 12.16
CA TYR A 159 4.34 -17.71 12.23
C TYR A 159 3.74 -17.30 10.89
N LEU A 160 4.40 -17.59 9.77
CA LEU A 160 3.85 -17.30 8.44
C LEU A 160 3.33 -18.56 7.75
N LYS A 161 3.92 -19.73 8.05
CA LYS A 161 3.48 -21.04 7.54
C LYS A 161 2.72 -21.88 8.58
N GLU A 162 2.50 -21.33 9.77
CA GLU A 162 1.70 -21.93 10.85
C GLU A 162 2.16 -23.34 11.27
N LYS A 163 3.45 -23.65 11.15
CA LYS A 163 4.00 -24.93 11.63
C LYS A 163 4.13 -24.95 13.14
N SER A 164 4.13 -26.15 13.73
CA SER A 164 4.31 -26.30 15.18
C SER A 164 5.73 -25.90 15.61
N VAL A 165 5.85 -25.39 16.83
CA VAL A 165 7.14 -24.97 17.40
C VAL A 165 8.08 -26.18 17.51
N GLU A 166 7.50 -27.34 17.83
CA GLU A 166 8.18 -28.61 17.99
C GLU A 166 8.78 -29.10 16.67
N GLU A 167 7.98 -29.08 15.59
CA GLU A 167 8.43 -29.49 14.25
C GLU A 167 9.59 -28.61 13.77
N VAL A 168 9.47 -27.29 13.96
CA VAL A 168 10.51 -26.34 13.51
C VAL A 168 11.77 -26.43 14.37
N ALA A 169 11.62 -26.66 15.69
CA ALA A 169 12.74 -26.85 16.61
C ALA A 169 13.57 -28.08 16.22
N GLU A 170 12.91 -29.19 15.90
CA GLU A 170 13.55 -30.42 15.44
C GLU A 170 14.22 -30.24 14.07
N GLN A 171 13.48 -29.73 13.08
CA GLN A 171 13.98 -29.52 11.70
C GLN A 171 15.20 -28.60 11.66
N LEU A 172 15.19 -27.51 12.44
CA LEU A 172 16.25 -26.52 12.44
C LEU A 172 17.30 -26.75 13.53
N LYS A 173 17.17 -27.81 14.33
CA LYS A 173 18.04 -28.15 15.47
C LYS A 173 18.26 -26.95 16.39
N VAL A 174 17.17 -26.34 16.87
CA VAL A 174 17.17 -25.18 17.78
C VAL A 174 16.23 -25.43 18.95
N SER A 175 16.47 -24.79 20.09
CA SER A 175 15.57 -24.92 21.25
C SER A 175 14.26 -24.15 21.04
N PRO A 176 13.12 -24.63 21.59
CA PRO A 176 11.85 -23.88 21.58
C PRO A 176 11.97 -22.47 22.18
N ASN A 177 12.80 -22.32 23.22
CA ASN A 177 13.09 -21.02 23.83
C ASN A 177 13.76 -20.05 22.84
N LEU A 178 14.70 -20.54 22.02
CA LEU A 178 15.33 -19.71 20.98
C LEU A 178 14.32 -19.30 19.89
N LEU A 179 13.34 -20.15 19.55
CA LEU A 179 12.26 -19.79 18.62
C LEU A 179 11.39 -18.64 19.19
N ALA A 180 11.04 -18.70 20.47
CA ALA A 180 10.31 -17.63 21.14
C ALA A 180 11.11 -16.31 21.15
N GLN A 181 12.40 -16.35 21.48
CA GLN A 181 13.27 -15.16 21.43
C GLN A 181 13.38 -14.58 20.02
N ASN A 182 13.51 -15.44 19.00
CA ASN A 182 13.55 -15.04 17.61
C ASN A 182 12.24 -14.35 17.19
N LYS A 183 11.09 -14.87 17.64
CA LYS A 183 9.78 -14.22 17.44
C LYS A 183 9.79 -12.79 17.95
N PHE A 184 10.13 -12.59 19.22
CA PHE A 184 10.12 -11.26 19.84
C PHE A 184 11.05 -10.30 19.11
N ARG A 185 12.24 -10.75 18.71
CA ARG A 185 13.20 -9.93 17.97
C ARG A 185 12.66 -9.48 16.62
N VAL A 186 12.10 -10.40 15.83
CA VAL A 186 11.52 -10.10 14.52
C VAL A 186 10.30 -9.19 14.66
N MET A 187 9.37 -9.52 15.57
CA MET A 187 8.18 -8.72 15.83
C MET A 187 8.51 -7.30 16.29
N LYS A 188 9.52 -7.13 17.14
CA LYS A 188 9.98 -5.80 17.56
C LYS A 188 10.43 -4.97 16.36
N ILE A 189 11.21 -5.55 15.43
CA ILE A 189 11.65 -4.83 14.23
C ILE A 189 10.45 -4.47 13.34
N ILE A 190 9.49 -5.38 13.15
CA ILE A 190 8.29 -5.13 12.35
C ILE A 190 7.50 -3.96 12.97
N VAL A 191 7.21 -4.02 14.27
CA VAL A 191 6.42 -2.99 14.98
C VAL A 191 7.15 -1.64 14.97
N ASP A 192 8.45 -1.62 15.26
CA ASP A 192 9.24 -0.39 15.25
C ASP A 192 9.31 0.22 13.85
N THR A 193 9.45 -0.61 12.81
CA THR A 193 9.46 -0.15 11.41
C THR A 193 8.09 0.38 11.01
N ALA A 194 7.01 -0.34 11.33
CA ALA A 194 5.65 0.08 11.04
C ALA A 194 5.31 1.41 11.75
N LYS A 195 5.68 1.57 13.03
CA LYS A 195 5.51 2.83 13.77
C LYS A 195 6.29 3.97 13.14
N LYS A 196 7.55 3.75 12.77
CA LYS A 196 8.37 4.75 12.07
C LYS A 196 7.76 5.13 10.73
N MET A 197 7.29 4.15 9.95
CA MET A 197 6.58 4.39 8.71
C MET A 197 5.36 5.25 9.01
N ILE A 198 4.40 4.78 9.81
CA ILE A 198 3.17 5.51 10.19
C ILE A 198 3.50 6.94 10.59
N HIS A 199 4.43 7.14 11.52
CA HIS A 199 4.84 8.47 11.97
C HIS A 199 5.33 9.36 10.82
N ASN A 200 6.16 8.81 9.94
CA ASN A 200 6.63 9.49 8.72
C ASN A 200 5.51 9.68 7.68
N LEU A 201 4.40 8.92 7.73
CA LEU A 201 3.25 9.13 6.85
C LEU A 201 2.26 10.17 7.39
N GLU A 202 2.27 10.41 8.70
CA GLU A 202 1.32 11.32 9.38
C GLU A 202 1.86 12.73 9.56
N LYS A 203 3.19 12.92 9.59
CA LYS A 203 3.85 14.23 9.70
C LYS A 203 4.26 14.87 8.37
N SER A 204 4.18 14.13 7.27
CA SER A 204 4.37 14.63 5.90
C SER A 204 3.04 14.98 5.29
#